data_AF-A0AAD3M8I2-F1
#
_entry.id   AF-A0AAD3M8I2-F1
#
_cell.length_a   1.000
_cell.length_b   1.000
_cell.length_c   1.000
_cell.angle_alpha   90.00
_cell.angle_beta   90.00
_cell.angle_gamma   90.00
#
_symmetry.space_group_name_H-M   'P 1'
#
loop_
_entity.id
_entity.type
_entity.pdbx_description
1 polymer ?
#
loop_
_entity_poly.entity_id
_entity_poly.type
_entity_poly.pdbx_seq_one_letter_code
_entity_poly.pdbx_strand_id
1 'polypeptide(L)'
;LDKVEKFKYSRSTSDSLHAKYNTRTCAIVVGDDQWGHLQVDATSLFLFFLAQMTASGLHIVYTQDEVDVVQNLMFYIEAAYKVADYGMWERGDKTNQGITEINASSIGMAKVNTHTQTYRE
;
A
#
# COMPACT_ATOMS: atom_id res chain seq x y z
N LEU A 1 -0.78 -13.89 -3.15
CA LEU A 1 -1.53 -13.48 -1.94
C LEU A 1 -0.70 -13.66 -0.67
N ASP A 2 0.06 -14.75 -0.55
CA ASP A 2 0.86 -15.09 0.64
C ASP A 2 1.74 -13.96 1.18
N LYS A 3 2.33 -13.14 0.31
CA LYS A 3 3.22 -12.04 0.70
C LYS A 3 2.47 -10.94 1.48
N VAL A 4 1.38 -10.42 0.90
CA VAL A 4 0.54 -9.39 1.52
C VAL A 4 -0.17 -9.92 2.77
N GLU A 5 -0.54 -11.19 2.77
CA GLU A 5 -1.09 -11.85 3.95
C GLU A 5 -0.09 -11.91 5.11
N LYS A 6 1.17 -12.30 4.84
CA LYS A 6 2.23 -12.28 5.86
C LYS A 6 2.47 -10.89 6.42
N PHE A 7 2.39 -9.85 5.58
CA PHE A 7 2.60 -8.47 6.00
C PHE A 7 1.66 -8.03 7.13
N LYS A 8 0.41 -8.53 7.18
CA LYS A 8 -0.54 -8.23 8.26
C LYS A 8 0.04 -8.46 9.66
N TYR A 9 0.90 -9.47 9.76
CA TYR A 9 1.54 -9.87 11.02
C TYR A 9 2.95 -9.31 11.13
N SER A 10 3.77 -9.46 10.07
CA SER A 10 5.19 -9.15 10.13
C SER A 10 5.48 -7.65 10.06
N ARG A 11 4.69 -6.90 9.28
CA ARG A 11 4.92 -5.48 8.96
C ARG A 11 6.34 -5.21 8.45
N SER A 12 6.97 -6.23 7.87
CA SER A 12 8.36 -6.18 7.43
C SER A 12 8.47 -5.65 6.00
N THR A 13 9.60 -5.04 5.66
CA THR A 13 9.90 -4.62 4.28
C THR A 13 10.02 -5.83 3.34
N SER A 14 10.52 -6.98 3.82
CA SER A 14 10.66 -8.18 3.00
C SER A 14 9.31 -8.78 2.60
N ASP A 15 8.28 -8.61 3.42
CA ASP A 15 6.91 -9.06 3.13
C ASP A 15 6.05 -7.97 2.46
N SER A 16 6.66 -6.83 2.11
CA SER A 16 5.94 -5.71 1.49
C SER A 16 5.64 -5.95 0.01
N LEU A 17 4.63 -5.27 -0.51
CA LEU A 17 4.48 -5.10 -1.95
C LEU A 17 5.73 -4.44 -2.53
N HIS A 18 6.06 -4.78 -3.77
CA HIS A 18 7.10 -4.07 -4.50
C HIS A 18 6.58 -2.72 -4.98
N ALA A 19 7.43 -1.69 -4.90
CA ALA A 19 7.16 -0.38 -5.48
C ALA A 19 7.09 -0.36 -7.02
N LYS A 20 7.72 -1.33 -7.70
CA LYS A 20 7.86 -1.32 -9.17
C LYS A 20 7.76 -2.72 -9.77
N TYR A 21 7.06 -2.79 -10.90
CA TYR A 21 6.84 -4.00 -11.68
C TYR A 21 7.11 -3.73 -13.15
N ASN A 22 7.39 -4.79 -13.91
CA ASN A 22 7.52 -4.70 -15.35
C ASN A 22 6.15 -4.43 -15.98
N THR A 23 6.03 -3.38 -16.80
CA THR A 23 4.75 -2.94 -17.35
C THR A 23 4.10 -3.90 -18.35
N ARG A 24 4.87 -4.81 -18.96
CA ARG A 24 4.37 -5.78 -19.94
C ARG A 24 4.00 -7.12 -19.32
N THR A 25 4.75 -7.54 -18.30
CA THR A 25 4.65 -8.89 -17.72
C THR A 25 4.09 -8.90 -16.30
N CYS A 26 3.99 -7.72 -15.66
CA CYS A 26 3.66 -7.55 -14.24
C CYS A 26 4.62 -8.30 -13.29
N ALA A 27 5.78 -8.76 -13.78
CA ALA A 27 6.79 -9.42 -12.96
C ALA A 27 7.59 -8.42 -12.13
N ILE A 28 8.17 -8.90 -11.03
CA ILE A 28 9.13 -8.13 -10.22
C ILE A 28 10.36 -7.79 -11.06
N VAL A 29 10.91 -6.58 -10.88
CA VAL A 29 12.08 -6.09 -11.64
C VAL A 29 13.36 -6.07 -10.82
N VAL A 30 13.25 -6.18 -9.50
CA VAL A 30 14.35 -6.23 -8.53
C VAL A 30 13.94 -7.14 -7.37
N GLY A 31 14.90 -7.61 -6.57
CA GLY A 31 14.65 -8.44 -5.39
C GLY A 31 14.09 -7.66 -4.19
N ASP A 32 13.53 -8.40 -3.21
CA ASP A 32 12.83 -7.84 -2.03
C ASP A 32 13.66 -6.88 -1.16
N ASP A 33 14.99 -7.00 -1.21
CA ASP A 33 15.96 -6.20 -0.44
C ASP A 33 16.71 -5.16 -1.30
N GLN A 34 16.39 -5.08 -2.58
CA GLN A 34 17.15 -4.29 -3.55
C GLN A 34 16.56 -2.90 -3.81
N TRP A 35 15.44 -2.56 -3.17
CA TRP A 35 14.77 -1.27 -3.34
C TRP A 35 13.92 -0.87 -2.14
N GLY A 36 13.59 0.42 -2.05
CA GLY A 36 12.64 0.97 -1.09
C GLY A 36 11.19 0.58 -1.39
N HIS A 37 10.86 -0.71 -1.25
CA HIS A 37 9.60 -1.29 -1.72
C HIS A 37 8.37 -0.96 -0.89
N LEU A 38 8.49 -0.93 0.43
CA LEU A 38 7.37 -0.64 1.34
C LEU A 38 6.90 0.80 1.13
N GLN A 39 5.87 0.97 0.31
CA GLN A 39 5.27 2.24 -0.12
C GLN A 39 3.81 2.31 0.35
N VAL A 40 3.58 2.88 1.54
CA VAL A 40 2.24 2.91 2.15
C VAL A 40 1.37 3.97 1.47
N ASP A 41 1.94 5.10 1.05
CA ASP A 41 1.23 6.14 0.29
C ASP A 41 0.72 5.65 -1.06
N ALA A 42 1.53 4.92 -1.84
CA ALA A 42 1.13 4.37 -3.14
C ALA A 42 -0.06 3.41 -3.00
N THR A 43 0.00 2.50 -2.02
CA THR A 43 -1.10 1.55 -1.74
C THR A 43 -2.36 2.29 -1.29
N SER A 44 -2.19 3.30 -0.45
CA SER A 44 -3.29 4.17 -0.01
C SER A 44 -3.93 4.90 -1.18
N LEU A 45 -3.14 5.47 -2.10
CA LEU A 45 -3.66 6.19 -3.26
C LEU A 45 -4.48 5.25 -4.18
N PHE A 46 -4.02 4.02 -4.39
CA PHE A 46 -4.74 3.01 -5.14
C PHE A 46 -6.13 2.73 -4.53
N LEU A 47 -6.18 2.46 -3.22
CA LEU A 47 -7.44 2.22 -2.51
C LEU A 47 -8.39 3.41 -2.56
N PHE A 48 -7.85 4.62 -2.49
CA PHE A 48 -8.65 5.84 -2.56
C PHE A 48 -9.35 5.96 -3.91
N PHE A 49 -8.61 5.78 -5.01
CA PHE A 49 -9.19 5.81 -6.35
C PHE A 49 -10.15 4.64 -6.59
N LEU A 50 -9.84 3.44 -6.10
CA LEU A 50 -10.76 2.31 -6.17
C LEU A 50 -12.09 2.65 -5.50
N ALA A 51 -12.07 3.25 -4.31
CA ALA A 51 -13.26 3.70 -3.60
C ALA A 51 -14.01 4.83 -4.33
N GLN A 52 -13.31 5.79 -4.95
CA GLN A 52 -13.97 6.83 -5.75
C GLN A 52 -14.64 6.24 -6.99
N MET A 53 -13.98 5.33 -7.69
CA MET A 53 -14.53 4.70 -8.89
C MET A 53 -15.78 3.88 -8.57
N THR A 54 -15.74 3.05 -7.51
CA THR A 54 -16.91 2.27 -7.09
C THR A 54 -18.06 3.17 -6.63
N ALA A 55 -17.75 4.25 -5.90
CA ALA A 55 -18.77 5.23 -5.49
C ALA A 55 -19.38 6.00 -6.67
N SER A 56 -18.65 6.15 -7.78
CA SER A 56 -19.18 6.74 -9.02
C SER A 56 -20.02 5.76 -9.86
N GLY A 57 -20.22 4.53 -9.38
CA GLY A 57 -21.04 3.50 -10.02
C GLY A 57 -20.26 2.56 -10.94
N LEU A 58 -18.92 2.62 -10.96
CA LEU A 58 -18.13 1.61 -11.67
C LEU A 58 -18.11 0.32 -10.86
N HIS A 59 -18.61 -0.75 -11.46
CA HIS A 59 -18.41 -2.10 -10.95
C HIS A 59 -17.00 -2.56 -11.34
N ILE A 60 -16.13 -2.78 -10.37
CA ILE A 60 -14.71 -3.15 -10.60
C ILE A 60 -14.31 -4.38 -9.77
N VAL A 61 -15.00 -4.65 -8.65
CA VAL A 61 -14.80 -5.82 -7.79
C VAL A 61 -16.01 -6.74 -7.99
N TYR A 62 -15.77 -7.97 -8.42
CA TYR A 62 -16.81 -8.92 -8.86
C TYR A 62 -16.76 -10.26 -8.13
N THR A 63 -15.58 -10.68 -7.71
CA THR A 63 -15.32 -12.01 -7.13
C THR A 63 -14.88 -11.90 -5.67
N GLN A 64 -15.03 -12.99 -4.91
CA GLN A 64 -14.55 -13.04 -3.53
C GLN A 64 -13.03 -12.84 -3.43
N ASP A 65 -12.27 -13.40 -4.38
CA ASP A 65 -10.81 -13.24 -4.42
C ASP A 65 -10.40 -11.76 -4.56
N GLU A 66 -11.13 -10.98 -5.35
CA GLU A 66 -10.90 -9.54 -5.49
C GLU A 66 -11.25 -8.77 -4.20
N VAL A 67 -12.33 -9.17 -3.51
CA VAL A 67 -12.69 -8.63 -2.18
C VAL A 67 -11.57 -8.90 -1.18
N ASP A 68 -11.04 -10.12 -1.15
CA ASP A 68 -9.97 -10.53 -0.23
C ASP A 68 -8.69 -9.74 -0.49
N VAL A 69 -8.34 -9.47 -1.76
CA VAL A 69 -7.21 -8.59 -2.11
C VAL A 69 -7.42 -7.19 -1.57
N VAL A 70 -8.59 -6.57 -1.78
CA VAL A 70 -8.89 -5.22 -1.28
C VAL A 70 -8.81 -5.18 0.24
N GLN A 71 -9.37 -6.19 0.92
CA GLN A 71 -9.32 -6.29 2.37
C GLN A 71 -7.87 -6.40 2.88
N ASN A 72 -7.04 -7.17 2.20
CA ASN A 72 -5.62 -7.30 2.52
C ASN A 72 -4.88 -5.97 2.40
N LEU A 73 -5.17 -5.18 1.37
CA LEU A 73 -4.61 -3.85 1.20
C LEU A 73 -5.13 -2.87 2.27
N MET A 74 -6.38 -3.01 2.73
CA MET A 74 -6.88 -2.21 3.85
C MET A 74 -6.09 -2.49 5.15
N PHE A 75 -5.86 -3.77 5.48
CA PHE A 75 -5.00 -4.14 6.61
C PHE A 75 -3.56 -3.67 6.43
N TYR A 76 -3.08 -3.64 5.19
CA TYR A 76 -1.75 -3.15 4.84
C TYR A 76 -1.54 -1.68 5.22
N ILE A 77 -2.57 -0.84 5.08
CA ILE A 77 -2.49 0.61 5.38
C ILE A 77 -3.01 1.00 6.78
N GLU A 78 -3.75 0.11 7.47
CA GLU A 78 -4.37 0.38 8.78
C GLU A 78 -3.37 0.92 9.83
N ALA A 79 -2.16 0.34 9.84
CA ALA A 79 -1.12 0.67 10.80
C ALA A 79 -0.14 1.74 10.30
N ALA A 80 -0.49 2.55 9.28
CA ALA A 80 0.40 3.56 8.68
C ALA A 80 1.03 4.53 9.70
N TYR A 81 0.37 4.80 10.82
CA TYR A 81 0.89 5.65 11.91
C TYR A 81 2.00 5.00 12.76
N LYS A 82 2.24 3.69 12.59
CA LYS A 82 3.24 2.88 13.31
C LYS A 82 4.21 2.14 12.37
N VAL A 83 3.92 2.09 11.08
CA VAL A 83 4.74 1.39 10.09
C VAL A 83 5.66 2.39 9.42
N ALA A 84 6.96 2.27 9.70
CA ALA A 84 7.97 3.04 8.98
C ALA A 84 8.10 2.48 7.56
N ASP A 85 8.15 3.36 6.57
CA ASP A 85 8.13 3.01 5.16
C ASP A 85 9.17 3.83 4.38
N TYR A 86 9.25 3.61 3.07
CA TYR A 86 10.20 4.33 2.22
C TYR A 86 9.66 5.67 1.70
N GLY A 87 8.34 5.89 1.85
CA GLY A 87 7.62 7.08 1.41
C GLY A 87 7.74 7.36 -0.09
N MET A 88 7.01 8.36 -0.57
CA MET A 88 6.89 8.69 -2.00
C MET A 88 8.19 8.86 -2.78
N TRP A 89 9.30 9.15 -2.10
CA TRP A 89 10.61 9.33 -2.72
C TRP A 89 11.43 8.04 -2.79
N GLU A 90 10.92 6.95 -2.24
CA GLU A 90 11.55 5.62 -2.21
C GLU A 90 12.90 5.58 -1.46
N ARG A 91 13.11 6.54 -0.55
CA ARG A 91 14.39 6.73 0.18
C ARG A 91 14.32 6.30 1.63
N GLY A 92 13.12 6.26 2.20
CA GLY A 92 12.92 6.21 3.64
C GLY A 92 13.23 7.58 4.22
N ASP A 93 14.26 7.63 5.04
CA ASP A 93 14.69 8.85 5.70
C ASP A 93 15.27 9.91 4.75
N LYS A 94 15.37 11.15 5.24
CA LYS A 94 15.93 12.25 4.47
C LYS A 94 17.42 12.09 4.16
N THR A 95 18.11 11.18 4.86
CA THR A 95 19.54 10.90 4.63
C THR A 95 19.79 9.90 3.51
N ASN A 96 18.74 9.24 3.01
CA ASN A 96 18.77 8.29 1.89
C ASN A 96 19.75 7.13 2.13
N GLN A 97 19.80 6.62 3.37
CA GLN A 97 20.62 5.48 3.75
C GLN A 97 19.83 4.15 3.70
N GLY A 98 18.63 4.16 3.13
CA GLY A 98 17.76 2.99 3.07
C GLY A 98 17.06 2.67 4.40
N ILE A 99 17.08 3.61 5.35
CA ILE A 99 16.44 3.48 6.66
C ILE A 99 15.00 3.98 6.52
N THR A 100 14.02 3.13 6.83
CA THR A 100 12.62 3.51 6.80
C THR A 100 12.29 4.56 7.87
N GLU A 101 11.40 5.50 7.55
CA GLU A 101 10.89 6.49 8.50
C GLU A 101 9.36 6.53 8.49
N ILE A 102 8.77 7.15 9.49
CA ILE A 102 7.33 7.42 9.48
C ILE A 102 7.08 8.61 8.55
N ASN A 103 6.64 8.33 7.32
CA ASN A 103 6.40 9.38 6.33
C ASN A 103 5.04 10.05 6.51
N ALA A 104 5.03 11.39 6.52
CA ALA A 104 3.81 12.18 6.62
C ALA A 104 2.88 11.98 5.41
N SER A 105 3.43 11.75 4.21
CA SER A 105 2.65 11.44 3.01
C SER A 105 1.84 10.15 3.19
N SER A 106 2.49 9.11 3.71
CA SER A 106 1.89 7.81 3.99
C SER A 106 0.79 7.88 5.03
N ILE A 107 1.03 8.56 6.16
CA ILE A 107 -0.02 8.79 7.17
C ILE A 107 -1.19 9.58 6.59
N GLY A 108 -0.92 10.66 5.87
CA GLY A 108 -1.95 11.51 5.28
C GLY A 108 -2.85 10.73 4.34
N MET A 109 -2.27 9.98 3.41
CA MET A 109 -3.01 9.18 2.43
C MET A 109 -3.79 8.04 3.08
N ALA A 110 -3.22 7.35 4.07
CA ALA A 110 -3.93 6.30 4.80
C ALA A 110 -5.12 6.88 5.61
N LYS A 111 -4.95 8.05 6.23
CA LYS A 111 -6.02 8.74 6.96
C LYS A 111 -7.18 9.14 6.05
N VAL A 112 -6.89 9.65 4.85
CA VAL A 112 -7.93 10.01 3.87
C VAL A 112 -8.77 8.78 3.51
N ASN A 113 -8.13 7.63 3.27
CA ASN A 113 -8.84 6.39 2.97
C ASN A 113 -9.82 5.97 4.07
N THR A 114 -9.33 5.93 5.31
CA THR A 114 -10.17 5.54 6.45
C THR A 114 -11.34 6.50 6.67
N HIS A 115 -11.13 7.81 6.53
CA HIS A 115 -12.21 8.79 6.69
C HIS A 115 -13.24 8.76 5.55
N THR A 116 -12.82 8.46 4.31
CA THR A 116 -13.76 8.41 3.18
C THR A 116 -14.80 7.29 3.33
N GLN A 117 -14.48 6.24 4.09
CA GLN A 117 -15.39 5.14 4.41
C GLN A 117 -16.40 5.48 5.51
N THR A 118 -16.05 6.35 6.48
CA THR A 118 -16.90 6.63 7.65
C THR A 118 -17.98 7.70 7.42
N TYR A 119 -17.81 8.59 6.44
CA TYR A 119 -18.74 9.72 6.20
C TYR A 119 -19.71 9.52 5.03
N ARG A 120 -19.95 8.27 4.60
CA ARG A 120 -20.87 7.96 3.49
C ARG A 120 -22.00 7.01 3.88
N GLU A 121 -22.31 6.93 5.16
CA GLU A 121 -23.56 6.36 5.70
C GLU A 121 -24.63 7.44 5.90
#